data_AF-A0A0K3BD77-F1
#
_entry.id   AF-A0A0K3BD77-F1
#
_cell.length_a   1.000
_cell.length_b   1.000
_cell.length_c   1.000
_cell.angle_alpha   90.00
_cell.angle_beta   90.00
_cell.angle_gamma   90.00
#
_symmetry.space_group_name_H-M   'P 1'
#
loop_
_entity.id
_entity.type
_entity.pdbx_description
1 polymer ?
#
loop_
_entity_poly.entity_id
_entity_poly.type
_entity_poly.pdbx_seq_one_letter_code
_entity_poly.pdbx_strand_id
1 'polypeptide(L)'
;MTFTEKTARELYRERARLVAFLAALYPAVRSSNDPHDDRTVVYIQTPTGQLSWHIDPADVALLAHAPAVPGDDPRARWDGHTTDQKHIRLATLTQLHLAVGLADPVDGGES
;
A
#
# COMPACT_ATOMS: atom_id res chain seq x y z
N MET A 1 -36.13 -0.79 2.01
CA MET A 1 -34.72 -0.51 2.36
C MET A 1 -33.95 -0.51 1.06
N THR A 2 -33.57 0.66 0.56
CA THR A 2 -32.89 0.78 -0.74
C THR A 2 -31.39 0.68 -0.50
N PHE A 3 -30.74 -0.32 -1.08
CA PHE A 3 -29.28 -0.39 -1.10
C PHE A 3 -28.77 0.52 -2.21
N THR A 4 -28.04 1.58 -1.84
CA THR A 4 -27.33 2.40 -2.82
C THR A 4 -26.00 1.73 -3.13
N GLU A 5 -25.76 1.41 -4.40
CA GLU A 5 -24.45 0.93 -4.86
C GLU A 5 -23.40 2.03 -4.70
N LYS A 6 -22.20 1.64 -4.25
CA LYS A 6 -21.08 2.59 -4.18
C LYS A 6 -20.64 2.95 -5.58
N THR A 7 -20.40 4.23 -5.79
CA THR A 7 -19.72 4.73 -6.97
C THR A 7 -18.28 4.20 -7.03
N ALA A 8 -17.71 4.15 -8.23
CA ALA A 8 -16.29 3.79 -8.40
C ALA A 8 -15.38 4.68 -7.53
N ARG A 9 -15.69 5.98 -7.41
CA ARG A 9 -14.91 6.93 -6.61
C ARG A 9 -14.88 6.58 -5.13
N GLU A 10 -16.01 6.13 -4.58
CA GLU A 10 -16.11 5.69 -3.18
C GLU A 10 -15.28 4.42 -2.94
N LEU A 11 -15.32 3.47 -3.87
CA LEU A 11 -14.49 2.25 -3.80
C LEU A 11 -12.99 2.60 -3.86
N TYR A 12 -12.59 3.51 -4.75
CA TYR A 12 -11.20 3.99 -4.81
C TYR A 12 -10.78 4.71 -3.52
N ARG A 13 -11.68 5.47 -2.89
CA ARG A 13 -11.43 6.14 -1.61
C ARG A 13 -11.23 5.15 -0.47
N GLU A 14 -12.01 4.09 -0.44
CA GLU A 14 -11.88 3.01 0.55
C GLU A 14 -10.54 2.29 0.39
N ARG A 15 -10.18 1.95 -0.84
CA ARG A 15 -8.86 1.40 -1.15
C ARG A 15 -7.74 2.36 -0.71
N ALA A 16 -7.85 3.65 -1.00
CA ALA A 16 -6.83 4.64 -0.66
C ALA A 16 -6.58 4.71 0.86
N ARG A 17 -7.60 4.53 1.70
CA ARG A 17 -7.42 4.46 3.17
C ARG A 17 -6.64 3.23 3.60
N LEU A 18 -6.92 2.07 3.02
CA LEU A 18 -6.19 0.85 3.32
C LEU A 18 -4.73 0.95 2.84
N VAL A 19 -4.52 1.55 1.67
CA VAL A 19 -3.17 1.80 1.13
C VAL A 19 -2.40 2.80 2.00
N ALA A 20 -3.06 3.85 2.50
CA ALA A 20 -2.45 4.80 3.44
C ALA A 20 -2.04 4.12 4.75
N PHE A 21 -2.88 3.23 5.29
CA PHE A 21 -2.52 2.43 6.46
C PHE A 21 -1.31 1.52 6.17
N LEU A 22 -1.30 0.83 5.02
CA LEU A 22 -0.17 -0.01 4.64
C LEU A 22 1.12 0.80 4.45
N ALA A 23 1.03 1.99 3.86
CA ALA A 23 2.17 2.90 3.68
C ALA A 23 2.72 3.46 5.01
N ALA A 24 1.95 3.41 6.09
CA ALA A 24 2.43 3.76 7.42
C ALA A 24 3.19 2.61 8.10
N LEU A 25 2.96 1.36 7.70
CA LEU A 25 3.62 0.17 8.28
C LEU A 25 4.95 -0.17 7.61
N TYR A 26 5.14 0.26 6.37
CA TYR A 26 6.29 -0.09 5.54
C TYR A 26 6.95 1.13 4.91
N PRO A 27 8.23 1.06 4.53
CA PRO A 27 8.87 2.12 3.76
C PRO A 27 8.07 2.43 2.49
N ALA A 28 7.61 3.66 2.38
CA ALA A 28 6.79 4.12 1.26
C ALA A 28 7.21 5.50 0.77
N VAL A 29 7.05 5.74 -0.53
CA VAL A 29 7.19 7.06 -1.16
C VAL A 29 6.05 7.27 -2.15
N ARG A 30 5.79 8.53 -2.50
CA ARG A 30 4.83 8.89 -3.55
C ARG A 30 5.48 9.72 -4.65
N SER A 31 5.11 9.47 -5.89
CA SER A 31 5.61 10.21 -7.04
C SER A 31 4.55 10.27 -8.15
N SER A 32 4.62 11.28 -9.00
CA SER A 32 3.77 11.41 -10.20
C SER A 32 4.67 11.20 -11.42
N ASN A 33 4.99 9.94 -11.70
CA ASN A 33 6.02 9.53 -12.67
C ASN A 33 5.56 8.42 -13.62
N ASP A 34 4.26 8.10 -13.64
CA ASP A 34 3.71 7.20 -14.66
C ASP A 34 3.55 7.98 -15.98
N PRO A 35 4.21 7.56 -17.09
CA PRO A 35 4.13 8.25 -18.37
C PRO A 35 2.75 8.13 -19.05
N HIS A 36 1.88 7.24 -18.58
CA HIS A 36 0.56 6.97 -19.16
C HIS A 36 -0.60 7.43 -18.27
N ASP A 37 -0.32 7.91 -17.06
CA ASP A 37 -1.32 8.29 -16.07
C ASP A 37 -0.77 9.41 -15.17
N ASP A 38 -1.50 10.53 -15.05
CA ASP A 38 -1.05 11.70 -14.28
C ASP A 38 -1.23 11.56 -12.77
N ARG A 39 -1.92 10.50 -12.32
CA ARG A 39 -2.20 10.27 -10.91
C ARG A 39 -0.93 9.97 -10.14
N THR A 40 -0.90 10.42 -8.89
CA THR A 40 0.17 10.06 -7.95
C THR A 40 0.17 8.55 -7.73
N VAL A 41 1.34 7.94 -7.89
CA VAL A 41 1.60 6.54 -7.53
C VAL A 41 2.25 6.49 -6.17
N VAL A 42 1.75 5.61 -5.30
CA VAL A 42 2.46 5.24 -4.06
C VAL A 42 3.21 3.94 -4.30
N TYR A 43 4.47 3.91 -3.87
CA TYR A 43 5.35 2.76 -3.91
C TYR A 43 5.65 2.33 -2.49
N ILE A 44 5.30 1.09 -2.15
CA ILE A 44 5.48 0.51 -0.81
C ILE A 44 6.45 -0.68 -0.94
N GLN A 45 7.55 -0.65 -0.19
CA GLN A 45 8.54 -1.72 -0.16
C GLN A 45 8.23 -2.68 0.98
N THR A 46 7.94 -3.94 0.65
CA THR A 46 7.61 -4.98 1.64
C THR A 46 8.56 -6.17 1.48
N PRO A 47 8.66 -7.06 2.49
CA PRO A 47 9.44 -8.29 2.36
C PRO A 47 9.02 -9.20 1.22
N THR A 48 7.78 -9.08 0.73
CA THR A 48 7.26 -9.88 -0.40
C THR A 48 7.43 -9.17 -1.75
N GLY A 49 8.06 -7.99 -1.77
CA GLY A 49 8.30 -7.19 -2.96
C GLY A 49 7.58 -5.84 -2.93
N GLN A 50 7.70 -5.08 -4.02
CA GLN A 50 7.03 -3.79 -4.15
C GLN A 50 5.53 -3.98 -4.35
N LEU A 51 4.75 -3.12 -3.70
CA LEU A 51 3.34 -2.91 -3.97
C LEU A 51 3.14 -1.46 -4.45
N SER A 52 2.32 -1.25 -5.48
CA SER A 52 1.98 0.09 -5.92
C SER A 52 0.52 0.26 -6.33
N TRP A 53 0.04 1.49 -6.19
CA TRP A 53 -1.30 1.90 -6.60
C TRP A 53 -1.28 3.36 -7.05
N HIS A 54 -2.04 3.65 -8.11
CA HIS A 54 -2.48 5.02 -8.39
C HIS A 54 -3.49 5.48 -7.34
N ILE A 55 -3.29 6.71 -6.88
CA ILE A 55 -4.13 7.40 -5.91
C ILE A 55 -4.85 8.54 -6.63
N ASP A 56 -6.16 8.62 -6.42
CA ASP A 56 -6.98 9.71 -6.94
C ASP A 56 -6.48 11.06 -6.38
N PRO A 57 -6.39 12.13 -7.18
CA PRO A 57 -5.88 13.43 -6.73
C PRO A 57 -6.57 13.96 -5.46
N ALA A 58 -7.87 13.70 -5.29
CA ALA A 58 -8.60 14.14 -4.10
C ALA A 58 -8.33 13.29 -2.84
N ASP A 59 -7.61 12.17 -2.96
CA ASP A 59 -7.23 11.30 -1.84
C ASP A 59 -5.73 11.34 -1.50
N VAL A 60 -4.90 12.04 -2.27
CA VAL A 60 -3.44 12.11 -2.05
C VAL A 60 -3.10 12.61 -0.64
N ALA A 61 -3.96 13.47 -0.06
CA ALA A 61 -3.80 13.96 1.32
C ALA A 61 -3.82 12.84 2.38
N LEU A 62 -4.45 11.69 2.11
CA LEU A 62 -4.42 10.52 3.01
C LEU A 62 -2.99 9.96 3.17
N LEU A 63 -2.12 10.20 2.18
CA LEU A 63 -0.73 9.76 2.16
C LEU A 63 0.25 10.90 2.45
N ALA A 64 -0.19 11.96 3.14
CA ALA A 64 0.68 13.10 3.48
C ALA A 64 1.94 12.70 4.29
N HIS A 65 1.88 11.58 5.01
CA HIS A 65 3.01 11.02 5.77
C HIS A 65 4.05 10.32 4.87
N ALA A 66 3.67 9.88 3.66
CA ALA A 66 4.59 9.30 2.70
C ALA A 66 5.33 10.42 1.95
N PRO A 67 6.68 10.45 1.96
CA PRO A 67 7.46 11.48 1.28
C PRO A 67 7.14 11.55 -0.22
N ALA A 68 6.93 12.77 -0.72
CA ALA A 68 6.91 13.03 -2.15
C ALA A 68 8.35 13.06 -2.68
N VAL A 69 8.63 12.28 -3.73
CA VAL A 69 9.98 12.17 -4.31
C VAL A 69 9.95 12.43 -5.81
N PRO A 70 11.07 12.91 -6.40
CA PRO A 70 11.23 13.02 -7.85
C PRO A 70 10.98 11.70 -8.58
N GLY A 71 10.58 11.78 -9.85
CA GLY A 71 10.19 10.60 -10.64
C GLY A 71 11.32 9.63 -10.96
N ASP A 72 12.56 10.09 -10.88
CA ASP A 72 13.80 9.33 -11.06
C ASP A 72 14.35 8.77 -9.73
N ASP A 73 13.69 9.02 -8.60
CA ASP A 73 14.08 8.43 -7.32
C ASP A 73 13.96 6.90 -7.39
N PRO A 74 15.01 6.14 -7.01
CA PRO A 74 15.01 4.68 -7.11
C PRO A 74 13.89 4.03 -6.28
N ARG A 75 13.39 4.68 -5.22
CA ARG A 75 12.28 4.20 -4.40
C ARG A 75 10.94 4.31 -5.12
N ALA A 76 10.82 5.22 -6.08
CA ALA A 76 9.64 5.44 -6.92
C ALA A 76 9.74 4.71 -8.28
N ARG A 77 10.72 3.83 -8.47
CA ARG A 77 10.83 3.02 -9.68
C ARG A 77 9.91 1.80 -9.58
N TRP A 78 8.97 1.67 -10.51
CA TRP A 78 8.14 0.47 -10.63
C TRP A 78 9.00 -0.74 -10.98
N ASP A 79 8.78 -1.86 -10.30
CA ASP A 79 9.54 -3.11 -10.52
C ASP A 79 8.97 -4.02 -11.63
N GLY A 80 7.96 -3.56 -12.37
CA GLY A 80 7.35 -4.28 -13.49
C GLY A 80 6.25 -5.28 -13.10
N HIS A 81 5.79 -5.29 -11.84
CA HIS A 81 4.79 -6.26 -11.40
C HIS A 81 3.40 -6.07 -12.02
N THR A 82 2.74 -7.17 -12.37
CA THR A 82 1.32 -7.14 -12.75
C THR A 82 0.41 -6.94 -11.52
N THR A 83 -0.86 -6.59 -11.76
CA THR A 83 -1.87 -6.53 -10.69
C THR A 83 -1.99 -7.85 -9.92
N ASP A 84 -1.95 -8.99 -10.62
CA ASP A 84 -2.03 -10.31 -9.99
C ASP A 84 -0.81 -10.59 -9.12
N GLN A 85 0.40 -10.27 -9.61
CA GLN A 85 1.62 -10.41 -8.83
C GLN A 85 1.56 -9.55 -7.55
N LYS A 86 1.12 -8.30 -7.64
CA LYS A 86 0.90 -7.44 -6.46
C LYS A 86 -0.05 -8.06 -5.45
N HIS A 87 -1.17 -8.64 -5.90
CA HIS A 87 -2.14 -9.25 -4.99
C HIS A 87 -1.61 -10.55 -4.36
N ILE A 88 -0.85 -11.36 -5.09
CA ILE A 88 -0.14 -12.51 -4.53
C ILE A 88 0.83 -12.05 -3.44
N ARG A 89 1.64 -11.02 -3.70
CA ARG A 89 2.58 -10.45 -2.71
C ARG A 89 1.87 -9.95 -1.46
N LEU A 90 0.74 -9.26 -1.62
CA LEU A 90 -0.08 -8.80 -0.51
C LEU A 90 -0.67 -9.97 0.30
N ALA A 91 -1.16 -11.02 -0.37
CA ALA A 91 -1.65 -12.22 0.30
C ALA A 91 -0.54 -12.93 1.09
N THR A 92 0.65 -13.07 0.51
CA THR A 92 1.83 -13.61 1.20
C THR A 92 2.22 -12.73 2.40
N LEU A 93 2.18 -11.40 2.26
CA LEU A 93 2.49 -10.48 3.34
C LEU A 93 1.52 -10.63 4.51
N THR A 94 0.23 -10.83 4.23
CA THR A 94 -0.78 -11.15 5.23
C THR A 94 -0.45 -12.45 5.97
N GLN A 95 -0.06 -13.51 5.26
CA GLN A 95 0.34 -14.77 5.91
C GLN A 95 1.56 -14.60 6.82
N LEU A 96 2.55 -13.79 6.40
CA LEU A 96 3.70 -13.46 7.24
C LEU A 96 3.29 -12.74 8.53
N HIS A 97 2.31 -11.83 8.48
CA HIS A 97 1.85 -11.11 9.67
C HIS A 97 1.06 -12.00 10.63
N LEU A 98 0.30 -12.95 10.11
CA LEU A 98 -0.36 -13.96 10.92
C LEU A 98 0.66 -14.88 11.62
N ALA A 99 1.74 -15.24 10.92
CA ALA A 99 2.80 -16.08 11.49
C ALA A 99 3.58 -15.34 12.60
N VAL A 100 3.87 -14.05 12.43
CA VAL A 100 4.52 -13.22 13.46
C VAL A 100 3.61 -13.04 14.68
N GLY A 101 2.30 -12.85 14.48
CA GLY A 101 1.32 -12.74 15.57
C GLY A 101 1.05 -14.02 16.37
N LEU A 102 1.53 -15.18 15.90
CA LEU A 102 1.47 -16.47 16.60
C LEU A 102 2.78 -16.80 17.34
N ALA A 103 3.82 -15.98 17.17
CA ALA A 103 5.16 -16.22 17.69
C ALA A 103 5.50 -15.36 18.93
N ASP A 104 4.52 -14.98 19.75
CA ASP A 104 4.76 -14.52 21.12
C ASP A 104 4.88 -15.73 22.07
N PRO A 105 6.09 -16.16 22.47
CA PRO A 105 6.24 -16.88 23.72
C PRO A 105 6.27 -15.85 24.84
N VAL A 106 5.13 -15.64 25.50
CA VAL A 106 5.18 -15.16 26.88
C VAL A 106 5.44 -16.38 27.77
N ASP A 107 6.67 -16.89 27.71
CA ASP A 107 7.23 -17.68 28.81
C ASP A 107 8.36 -16.86 29.43
N GLY A 108 7.99 -16.09 30.44
CA GLY A 108 8.88 -15.38 31.34
C GLY A 108 8.38 -15.67 32.75
N GLY A 109 8.63 -16.91 33.18
CA GLY A 109 8.28 -17.43 34.49
C GLY A 109 8.83 -16.61 35.67
N GLU A 110 8.22 -16.92 36.80
CA GLU A 110 8.42 -16.41 38.14
C GLU A 110 9.89 -16.24 38.57
N SER A 111 10.17 -15.13 39.27
CA SER A 111 11.05 -15.03 40.44
C SER A 111 10.77 -13.72 41.18
#